data_AF-A0A5S4ZR96-F1
#
_entry.id   AF-A0A5S4ZR96-F1
#
_cell.length_a   1.000
_cell.length_b   1.000
_cell.length_c   1.000
_cell.angle_alpha   90.00
_cell.angle_beta   90.00
_cell.angle_gamma   90.00
#
_symmetry.space_group_name_H-M   'P 1'
#
loop_
_entity.id
_entity.type
_entity.pdbx_description
1 polymer ?
#
loop_
_entity_poly.entity_id
_entity_poly.type
_entity_poly.pdbx_seq_one_letter_code
_entity_poly.pdbx_strand_id
1 'polypeptide(L)'
;MGLDNYTRCQLGEPHTDEDLESANGPVVTYHLSPEEIAKRYGPPQKMQRKSRKPKLDKKSLADMLRRETVGIVARKNMIPKRQLLIMCEKYGLKLDKKGRLKEDKNVDIQSNDNTQTTNGGFKTYPEDAGRKKTRLEVAREKLSKEKYLKLKGEDLKDKEIMEQFDIPNDVFYVLKKEWGLTGDKAGETTVTKMTIAKAIKLREETQNEVSYAEKVISPDIKQVAPKLAKLLFDHLEEHSAKLSHIDKVFDTVEIEV
;
A
#
# COMPACT_ATOMS: atom_id res chain seq x y z
N MET A 1 27.67 2.06 -61.64
CA MET A 1 27.21 0.67 -61.43
C MET A 1 27.93 0.14 -60.20
N GLY A 2 27.25 0.10 -59.06
CA GLY A 2 27.78 -0.38 -57.79
C GLY A 2 26.58 -0.62 -56.89
N LEU A 3 26.15 -1.88 -56.81
CA LEU A 3 25.08 -2.31 -55.91
C LEU A 3 25.74 -3.12 -54.81
N ASP A 4 25.64 -2.59 -53.60
CA ASP A 4 26.24 -3.11 -52.39
C ASP A 4 25.59 -4.44 -51.98
N ASN A 5 26.46 -5.44 -51.81
CA ASN A 5 26.13 -6.74 -51.24
C ASN A 5 25.87 -6.58 -49.73
N TYR A 6 24.61 -6.40 -49.34
CA TYR A 6 24.22 -6.58 -47.94
C TYR A 6 24.08 -8.07 -47.65
N THR A 7 25.12 -8.63 -47.02
CA THR A 7 25.09 -9.95 -46.40
C THR A 7 24.02 -9.96 -45.32
N ARG A 8 22.90 -10.62 -45.62
CA ARG A 8 21.77 -10.80 -44.71
C ARG A 8 22.22 -11.69 -43.55
N CYS A 9 22.49 -11.09 -42.39
CA CYS A 9 22.70 -11.85 -41.16
C CYS A 9 21.42 -12.65 -40.88
N GLN A 10 21.48 -13.96 -41.13
CA GLN A 10 20.45 -14.88 -40.69
C GLN A 10 20.54 -14.95 -39.16
N LEU A 11 19.56 -14.37 -38.48
CA LEU A 11 19.34 -14.60 -37.07
C LEU A 11 18.96 -16.08 -36.93
N GLY A 12 19.85 -16.86 -36.30
CA GLY A 12 19.58 -18.25 -35.98
C GLY A 12 18.32 -18.39 -35.13
N GLU A 13 17.65 -19.52 -35.28
CA GLU A 13 16.41 -19.84 -34.57
C GLU A 13 16.58 -19.74 -33.05
N PRO A 14 15.57 -19.27 -32.31
CA PRO A 14 15.64 -19.16 -30.86
C PRO A 14 15.82 -20.56 -30.26
N HIS A 15 16.93 -20.76 -29.56
CA HIS A 15 17.18 -21.95 -28.77
C HIS A 15 16.08 -22.09 -27.71
N THR A 16 15.36 -23.21 -27.74
CA THR A 16 14.41 -23.60 -26.70
C THR A 16 15.15 -23.93 -25.42
N ASP A 17 14.70 -23.37 -24.29
CA ASP A 17 15.32 -23.43 -22.96
C ASP A 17 15.37 -24.83 -22.31
N GLU A 18 15.13 -25.92 -23.07
CA GLU A 18 14.99 -27.27 -22.51
C GLU A 18 16.34 -28.01 -22.28
N ASP A 19 17.48 -27.43 -22.67
CA ASP A 19 18.81 -28.05 -22.54
C ASP A 19 19.80 -27.31 -21.59
N LEU A 20 19.34 -26.37 -20.77
CA LEU A 20 20.22 -25.54 -19.92
C LEU A 20 20.84 -26.26 -18.69
N GLU A 21 20.53 -27.54 -18.45
CA GLU A 21 21.03 -28.25 -17.27
C GLU A 21 22.43 -28.88 -17.42
N SER A 22 23.10 -28.79 -18.58
CA SER A 22 24.40 -29.47 -18.80
C SER A 22 25.59 -28.58 -19.23
N ALA A 23 25.47 -27.25 -19.24
CA ALA A 23 26.56 -26.37 -19.71
C ALA A 23 27.58 -25.96 -18.62
N ASN A 24 27.47 -26.45 -17.39
CA ASN A 24 28.44 -26.17 -16.33
C ASN A 24 29.46 -27.30 -16.23
N GLY A 25 30.44 -27.29 -17.12
CA GLY A 25 31.63 -28.14 -16.99
C GLY A 25 32.35 -27.89 -15.65
N PRO A 26 33.18 -28.85 -15.19
CA PRO A 26 33.87 -28.72 -13.91
C PRO A 26 34.74 -27.46 -13.87
N VAL A 27 34.44 -26.55 -12.94
CA VAL A 27 35.25 -25.36 -12.69
C VAL A 27 36.54 -25.80 -12.00
N VAL A 28 37.63 -25.86 -12.77
CA VAL A 28 38.95 -26.16 -12.20
C VAL A 28 39.56 -24.87 -11.66
N THR A 29 39.66 -24.77 -10.34
CA THR A 29 40.38 -23.69 -9.67
C THR A 29 41.84 -24.09 -9.45
N TYR A 30 42.78 -23.23 -9.85
CA TYR A 30 44.20 -23.41 -9.56
C TYR A 30 44.66 -22.36 -8.56
N HIS A 31 45.45 -22.76 -7.58
CA HIS A 31 46.13 -21.86 -6.67
C HIS A 31 47.54 -21.58 -7.23
N LEU A 32 47.75 -20.37 -7.74
CA LEU A 32 49.07 -19.91 -8.16
C LEU A 32 49.79 -19.28 -6.97
N SER A 33 51.09 -19.51 -6.86
CA SER A 33 51.90 -18.83 -5.85
C SER A 33 52.06 -17.34 -6.22
N PRO A 34 52.29 -16.45 -5.23
CA PRO A 34 52.54 -15.03 -5.50
C PRO A 34 53.68 -14.79 -6.50
N GLU A 35 54.69 -15.67 -6.53
CA GLU A 35 55.84 -15.59 -7.45
C GLU A 35 55.43 -15.90 -8.89
N GLU A 36 54.57 -16.91 -9.10
CA GLU A 36 54.04 -17.25 -10.43
C GLU A 36 53.13 -16.16 -10.98
N ILE A 37 52.31 -15.54 -10.11
CA ILE A 37 51.47 -14.41 -10.45
C ILE A 37 52.35 -13.22 -10.86
N ALA A 38 53.39 -12.91 -10.09
CA ALA A 38 54.31 -11.82 -10.40
C ALA A 38 55.08 -12.05 -11.71
N LYS A 39 55.45 -13.31 -12.03
CA LYS A 39 56.10 -13.67 -13.29
C LYS A 39 55.16 -13.50 -14.51
N ARG A 40 53.87 -13.79 -14.35
CA ARG A 40 52.86 -13.66 -15.43
C ARG A 40 52.34 -12.25 -15.63
N TYR A 41 52.10 -11.52 -14.54
CA TYR A 41 51.37 -10.24 -14.55
C TYR A 41 52.21 -9.04 -14.12
N GLY A 42 53.48 -9.26 -13.77
CA GLY A 42 54.38 -8.24 -13.24
C GLY A 42 54.18 -8.00 -11.74
N PRO A 43 55.13 -7.31 -11.09
CA PRO A 43 55.00 -6.95 -9.68
C PRO A 43 53.78 -6.03 -9.50
N PRO A 44 52.98 -6.22 -8.43
CA PRO A 44 51.80 -5.41 -8.20
C PRO A 44 52.19 -3.93 -8.15
N GLN A 45 51.61 -3.12 -9.04
CA GLN A 45 51.82 -1.68 -9.01
C GLN A 45 51.35 -1.17 -7.65
N LYS A 46 52.29 -0.61 -6.87
CA LYS A 46 51.98 0.13 -5.66
C LYS A 46 51.19 1.36 -6.07
N MET A 47 49.86 1.23 -6.13
CA MET A 47 48.97 2.37 -6.27
C MET A 47 49.27 3.31 -5.10
N GLN A 48 50.00 4.39 -5.37
CA GLN A 48 50.09 5.52 -4.46
C GLN A 48 48.72 6.17 -4.42
N ARG A 49 47.80 5.58 -3.64
CA ARG A 49 46.55 6.21 -3.25
C ARG A 49 46.94 7.41 -2.40
N LYS A 50 47.12 8.57 -3.03
CA LYS A 50 47.11 9.86 -2.35
C LYS A 50 45.84 9.85 -1.51
N SER A 51 45.99 9.77 -0.20
CA SER A 51 44.90 9.73 0.78
C SER A 51 44.18 11.07 0.76
N ARG A 52 43.34 11.27 -0.27
CA ARG A 52 42.34 12.33 -0.26
C ARG A 52 41.36 11.93 0.84
N LYS A 53 41.54 12.48 2.04
CA LYS A 53 40.51 12.46 3.08
C LYS A 53 39.23 12.98 2.42
N PRO A 54 38.19 12.14 2.21
CA PRO A 54 36.96 12.64 1.62
C PRO A 54 36.44 13.72 2.56
N LYS A 55 36.29 14.95 2.05
CA LYS A 55 35.54 15.98 2.76
C LYS A 55 34.10 15.49 2.81
N LEU A 56 33.76 14.83 3.90
CA LEU A 56 32.41 14.40 4.18
C LEU A 56 31.59 15.64 4.50
N ASP A 57 30.95 16.21 3.48
CA ASP A 57 29.91 17.20 3.71
C ASP A 57 28.85 16.57 4.61
N LYS A 58 28.32 17.34 5.57
CA LYS A 58 27.27 16.87 6.50
C LYS A 58 26.05 16.30 5.76
N LYS A 59 25.78 16.77 4.54
CA LYS A 59 24.79 16.19 3.60
C LYS A 59 25.12 14.75 3.17
N SER A 60 26.40 14.44 2.94
CA SER A 60 26.85 13.10 2.55
C SER A 60 26.76 12.09 3.69
N LEU A 61 26.95 12.52 4.95
CA LEU A 61 26.81 11.64 6.12
C LEU A 61 25.33 11.30 6.37
N ALA A 62 24.44 12.29 6.29
CA ALA A 62 22.99 12.07 6.36
C ALA A 62 22.49 11.18 5.21
N ASP A 63 22.99 11.37 3.99
CA ASP A 63 22.67 10.50 2.84
C ASP A 63 23.23 9.08 3.01
N MET A 64 24.34 8.89 3.73
CA MET A 64 24.90 7.55 4.02
C MET A 64 24.04 6.82 5.06
N LEU A 65 23.72 7.50 6.17
CA LEU A 65 22.85 6.96 7.22
C LEU A 65 21.44 6.62 6.69
N ARG A 66 20.92 7.41 5.74
CA ARG A 66 19.64 7.13 5.05
C ARG A 66 19.72 5.94 4.07
N ARG A 67 20.86 5.76 3.38
CA ARG A 67 21.08 4.59 2.51
C ARG A 67 21.26 3.32 3.33
N GLU A 68 21.86 3.44 4.51
CA GLU A 68 21.97 2.33 5.44
C GLU A 68 20.62 1.99 6.04
N THR A 69 19.80 2.90 6.55
CA THR A 69 18.51 2.50 7.16
C THR A 69 17.52 1.87 6.18
N VAL A 70 17.31 2.44 4.99
CA VAL A 70 16.42 1.84 3.98
C VAL A 70 17.05 0.59 3.35
N GLY A 71 18.37 0.61 3.13
CA GLY A 71 19.11 -0.52 2.57
C GLY A 71 19.25 -1.69 3.54
N ILE A 72 19.31 -1.44 4.85
CA ILE A 72 19.41 -2.44 5.92
C ILE A 72 18.03 -3.05 6.17
N VAL A 73 16.94 -2.26 6.18
CA VAL A 73 15.59 -2.84 6.29
C VAL A 73 15.25 -3.71 5.08
N ALA A 74 15.60 -3.28 3.86
CA ALA A 74 15.39 -4.08 2.66
C ALA A 74 16.31 -5.32 2.58
N ARG A 75 17.56 -5.23 3.06
CA ARG A 75 18.53 -6.34 3.02
C ARG A 75 18.42 -7.32 4.19
N LYS A 76 18.02 -6.87 5.38
CA LYS A 76 17.89 -7.73 6.58
C LYS A 76 16.50 -8.37 6.70
N ASN A 77 15.42 -7.70 6.24
CA ASN A 77 14.05 -8.18 6.48
C ASN A 77 13.36 -8.79 5.25
N MET A 78 14.11 -9.12 4.18
CA MET A 78 13.61 -9.86 3.00
C MET A 78 12.33 -9.28 2.37
N ILE A 79 12.06 -7.99 2.53
CA ILE A 79 10.86 -7.37 1.97
C ILE A 79 10.96 -7.34 0.45
N PRO A 80 10.10 -8.07 -0.30
CA PRO A 80 10.11 -7.98 -1.74
C PRO A 80 9.88 -6.53 -2.15
N LYS A 81 10.78 -5.99 -2.97
CA LYS A 81 10.75 -4.58 -3.42
C LYS A 81 9.36 -4.12 -3.89
N ARG A 82 8.58 -5.05 -4.46
CA ARG A 82 7.21 -4.83 -4.92
C ARG A 82 6.23 -4.49 -3.79
N GLN A 83 6.31 -5.18 -2.65
CA GLN A 83 5.44 -4.91 -1.50
C GLN A 83 5.78 -3.56 -0.84
N LEU A 84 7.07 -3.22 -0.75
CA LEU A 84 7.48 -1.90 -0.26
C LEU A 84 6.95 -0.78 -1.15
N LEU A 85 6.94 -0.98 -2.48
CA LEU A 85 6.37 -0.03 -3.44
C LEU A 85 4.86 0.15 -3.24
N ILE A 86 4.11 -0.96 -3.10
CA ILE A 86 2.66 -0.94 -2.89
C ILE A 86 2.32 -0.20 -1.59
N MET A 87 3.06 -0.46 -0.51
CA MET A 87 2.88 0.29 0.73
C MET A 87 3.20 1.77 0.54
N CYS A 88 4.34 2.12 -0.07
CA CYS A 88 4.67 3.53 -0.30
C CYS A 88 3.59 4.25 -1.14
N GLU A 89 3.06 3.62 -2.17
CA GLU A 89 2.00 4.18 -3.01
C GLU A 89 0.67 4.35 -2.25
N LYS A 90 0.25 3.34 -1.48
CA LYS A 90 -0.97 3.37 -0.64
C LYS A 90 -0.94 4.54 0.35
N TYR A 91 0.23 4.86 0.90
CA TYR A 91 0.39 5.92 1.89
C TYR A 91 0.90 7.25 1.30
N GLY A 92 0.89 7.42 -0.02
CA GLY A 92 1.28 8.67 -0.69
C GLY A 92 2.77 9.03 -0.58
N LEU A 93 3.63 8.05 -0.24
CA LEU A 93 5.07 8.23 -0.13
C LEU A 93 5.73 8.11 -1.51
N LYS A 94 6.33 9.20 -1.99
CA LYS A 94 7.03 9.19 -3.28
C LYS A 94 8.44 8.59 -3.13
N LEU A 95 8.73 7.56 -3.91
CA LEU A 95 10.09 7.01 -4.05
C LEU A 95 10.81 7.65 -5.26
N ASP A 96 12.13 7.83 -5.19
CA ASP A 96 12.95 8.22 -6.32
C ASP A 96 13.24 7.02 -7.25
N LYS A 97 13.85 7.29 -8.42
CA LYS A 97 14.23 6.24 -9.40
C LYS A 97 15.18 5.18 -8.82
N LYS A 98 15.78 5.44 -7.65
CA LYS A 98 16.68 4.53 -6.93
C LYS A 98 15.99 3.83 -5.74
N GLY A 99 14.68 4.00 -5.57
CA GLY A 99 13.89 3.39 -4.50
C GLY A 99 14.06 4.05 -3.13
N ARG A 100 14.51 5.31 -3.08
CA ARG A 100 14.67 6.08 -1.83
C ARG A 100 13.46 6.97 -1.62
N LEU A 101 12.96 7.09 -0.39
CA LEU A 101 11.93 8.08 -0.07
C LEU A 101 12.41 9.49 -0.45
N LYS A 102 11.65 10.17 -1.30
CA LYS A 102 11.78 11.61 -1.48
C LYS A 102 11.15 12.26 -0.27
N GLU A 103 11.99 12.78 0.63
CA GLU A 103 11.52 13.81 1.53
C GLU A 103 11.16 15.02 0.67
N ASP A 104 9.87 15.36 0.64
CA ASP A 104 9.43 16.67 0.16
C ASP A 104 10.09 17.70 1.09
N LYS A 105 11.19 18.29 0.64
CA LYS A 105 11.93 19.33 1.37
C LYS A 105 11.14 20.63 1.60
N ASN A 106 9.86 20.62 1.26
CA ASN A 106 8.90 21.69 1.50
C ASN A 106 7.88 21.35 2.60
N VAL A 107 8.04 20.24 3.32
CA VAL A 107 7.29 20.06 4.57
C VAL A 107 8.16 20.60 5.69
N ASP A 108 8.20 21.93 5.81
CA ASP A 108 8.42 22.56 7.11
C ASP A 108 7.29 22.07 8.01
N ILE A 109 7.55 20.97 8.73
CA ILE A 109 6.75 20.59 9.88
C ILE A 109 7.17 21.55 10.99
N GLN A 110 6.73 22.80 10.87
CA GLN A 110 6.25 23.45 12.07
C GLN A 110 5.16 22.52 12.61
N SER A 111 5.41 21.93 13.78
CA SER A 111 4.34 21.43 14.65
C SER A 111 3.48 22.64 15.03
N ASN A 112 2.68 23.10 14.09
CA ASN A 112 1.56 23.97 14.36
C ASN A 112 0.43 23.06 14.82
N ASP A 113 0.21 23.02 16.13
CA ASP A 113 -1.11 22.87 16.75
C ASP A 113 -1.98 24.09 16.38
N ASN A 114 -2.07 24.36 15.08
CA ASN A 114 -2.76 25.49 14.51
C ASN A 114 -3.17 25.12 13.09
N THR A 115 -4.06 24.14 12.99
CA THR A 115 -5.15 24.25 12.00
C THR A 115 -6.03 25.43 12.44
N GLN A 116 -5.52 26.65 12.26
CA GLN A 116 -6.40 27.71 11.81
C GLN A 116 -6.78 27.29 10.40
N THR A 117 -7.90 26.56 10.29
CA THR A 117 -8.79 26.75 9.17
C THR A 117 -8.84 28.27 8.96
N THR A 118 -8.46 28.74 7.77
CA THR A 118 -8.92 30.04 7.32
C THR A 118 -10.44 29.91 7.28
N ASN A 119 -11.03 30.20 8.45
CA ASN A 119 -12.40 30.55 8.65
C ASN A 119 -12.60 31.77 7.78
N GLY A 120 -12.83 31.56 6.47
CA GLY A 120 -13.74 32.40 5.73
C GLY A 120 -15.01 32.33 6.54
N GLY A 121 -15.17 33.31 7.44
CA GLY A 121 -16.10 33.24 8.55
C GLY A 121 -17.46 32.88 8.01
N PHE A 122 -17.84 31.62 8.17
CA PHE A 122 -19.22 31.22 8.07
C PHE A 122 -19.85 31.95 9.26
N LYS A 123 -20.31 33.17 9.01
CA LYS A 123 -21.12 33.92 9.96
C LYS A 123 -22.24 32.95 10.31
N THR A 124 -22.17 32.36 11.49
CA THR A 124 -23.31 31.76 12.14
C THR A 124 -24.22 32.94 12.42
N TYR A 125 -25.04 33.28 11.42
CA TYR A 125 -26.14 34.19 11.63
C TYR A 125 -26.98 33.55 12.75
N PRO A 126 -27.37 34.32 13.78
CA PRO A 126 -28.31 33.83 14.78
C PRO A 126 -29.49 33.20 14.02
N GLU A 127 -29.96 32.03 14.47
CA GLU A 127 -31.05 31.29 13.86
C GLU A 127 -32.27 32.20 13.68
N ASP A 128 -32.35 32.86 12.52
CA ASP A 128 -33.49 33.67 12.13
C ASP A 128 -34.68 32.72 12.02
N ALA A 129 -35.56 32.76 13.03
CA ALA A 129 -36.81 32.02 13.13
C ALA A 129 -37.82 32.32 11.98
N GLY A 130 -37.38 32.99 10.92
CA GLY A 130 -38.16 33.36 9.75
C GLY A 130 -37.64 32.80 8.42
N ARG A 131 -36.54 32.02 8.38
CA ARG A 131 -36.12 31.40 7.12
C ARG A 131 -37.06 30.24 6.78
N LYS A 132 -37.64 30.29 5.58
CA LYS A 132 -38.45 29.20 5.04
C LYS A 132 -37.55 27.95 4.94
N LYS A 133 -37.96 26.87 5.61
CA LYS A 133 -37.25 25.58 5.57
C LYS A 133 -37.10 25.11 4.14
N THR A 134 -35.94 24.55 3.82
CA THR A 134 -35.71 23.94 2.51
C THR A 134 -36.50 22.63 2.38
N ARG A 135 -36.79 22.19 1.15
CA ARG A 135 -37.48 20.91 0.89
C ARG A 135 -36.78 19.72 1.56
N LEU A 136 -35.44 19.77 1.62
CA LEU A 136 -34.61 18.72 2.24
C LEU A 136 -34.74 18.72 3.77
N GLU A 137 -34.76 19.89 4.41
CA GLU A 137 -34.96 20.01 5.86
C GLU A 137 -36.34 19.52 6.28
N VAL A 138 -37.39 19.90 5.55
CA VAL A 138 -38.76 19.40 5.79
C VAL A 138 -38.80 17.87 5.66
N ALA A 139 -38.10 17.30 4.67
CA ALA A 139 -38.03 15.85 4.50
C ALA A 139 -37.26 15.14 5.63
N ARG A 140 -36.17 15.73 6.14
CA ARG A 140 -35.41 15.21 7.29
C ARG A 140 -36.26 15.16 8.57
N GLU A 141 -37.11 16.15 8.78
CA GLU A 141 -38.03 16.18 9.93
C GLU A 141 -39.12 15.11 9.81
N LYS A 142 -39.64 14.90 8.59
CA LYS A 142 -40.68 13.89 8.33
C LYS A 142 -40.15 12.46 8.42
N LEU A 143 -39.05 12.16 7.74
CA LEU A 143 -38.49 10.82 7.59
C LEU A 143 -37.05 10.75 8.11
N SER A 144 -36.88 10.22 9.32
CA SER A 144 -35.56 9.90 9.88
C SER A 144 -35.06 8.54 9.40
N LYS A 145 -33.74 8.31 9.47
CA LYS A 145 -33.09 7.03 9.13
C LYS A 145 -33.71 5.85 9.88
N GLU A 146 -33.99 6.03 11.17
CA GLU A 146 -34.57 4.99 12.02
C GLU A 146 -36.01 4.65 11.61
N LYS A 147 -36.83 5.66 11.30
CA LYS A 147 -38.20 5.45 10.80
C LYS A 147 -38.17 4.70 9.46
N TYR A 148 -37.27 5.09 8.55
CA TYR A 148 -37.09 4.41 7.28
C TYR A 148 -36.75 2.92 7.46
N LEU A 149 -35.80 2.60 8.34
CA LEU A 149 -35.41 1.21 8.62
C LEU A 149 -36.54 0.38 9.26
N LYS A 150 -37.36 0.98 10.13
CA LYS A 150 -38.54 0.31 10.71
C LYS A 150 -39.57 -0.04 9.64
N LEU A 151 -39.93 0.91 8.79
CA LEU A 151 -40.87 0.69 7.67
C LEU A 151 -40.32 -0.35 6.68
N LYS A 152 -39.00 -0.37 6.49
CA LYS A 152 -38.34 -1.42 5.71
C LYS A 152 -38.42 -2.80 6.35
N GLY A 153 -38.41 -2.90 7.67
CA GLY A 153 -38.66 -4.16 8.38
C GLY A 153 -40.10 -4.65 8.26
N GLU A 154 -41.04 -3.77 7.89
CA GLU A 154 -42.45 -4.08 7.61
C GLU A 154 -42.69 -4.39 6.12
N ASP A 155 -41.63 -4.60 5.33
CA ASP A 155 -41.67 -4.91 3.89
C ASP A 155 -42.29 -3.82 2.99
N LEU A 156 -42.37 -2.57 3.46
CA LEU A 156 -42.83 -1.45 2.64
C LEU A 156 -41.85 -1.10 1.51
N LYS A 157 -42.40 -0.89 0.30
CA LYS A 157 -41.61 -0.50 -0.86
C LYS A 157 -41.22 0.98 -0.76
N ASP A 158 -40.07 1.35 -1.34
CA ASP A 158 -39.59 2.74 -1.32
C ASP A 158 -40.64 3.72 -1.90
N LYS A 159 -41.44 3.26 -2.88
CA LYS A 159 -42.55 4.05 -3.45
C LYS A 159 -43.66 4.36 -2.43
N GLU A 160 -44.08 3.37 -1.64
CA GLU A 160 -45.12 3.51 -0.63
C GLU A 160 -44.66 4.45 0.49
N ILE A 161 -43.38 4.35 0.89
CA ILE A 161 -42.78 5.25 1.88
C ILE A 161 -42.73 6.69 1.34
N MET A 162 -42.36 6.89 0.08
CA MET A 162 -42.35 8.24 -0.51
C MET A 162 -43.75 8.85 -0.58
N GLU A 163 -44.76 8.06 -0.96
CA GLU A 163 -46.17 8.49 -1.02
C GLU A 163 -46.72 8.80 0.39
N GLN A 164 -46.41 7.97 1.38
CA GLN A 164 -46.91 8.14 2.76
C GLN A 164 -46.42 9.44 3.42
N PHE A 165 -45.17 9.86 3.13
CA PHE A 165 -44.59 11.07 3.73
C PHE A 165 -44.64 12.30 2.82
N ASP A 166 -45.20 12.16 1.61
CA ASP A 166 -45.22 13.19 0.58
C ASP A 166 -43.81 13.77 0.33
N ILE A 167 -42.86 12.86 0.08
CA ILE A 167 -41.46 13.19 -0.16
C ILE A 167 -41.15 13.01 -1.66
N PRO A 168 -40.74 14.08 -2.34
CA PRO A 168 -40.30 14.00 -3.73
C PRO A 168 -39.11 13.07 -3.94
N ASN A 169 -39.11 12.36 -5.07
CA ASN A 169 -38.14 11.31 -5.40
C ASN A 169 -36.67 11.80 -5.36
N ASP A 170 -36.41 13.00 -5.87
CA ASP A 170 -35.10 13.66 -5.85
C ASP A 170 -34.57 13.82 -4.41
N VAL A 171 -35.41 14.31 -3.50
CA VAL A 171 -35.04 14.53 -2.09
C VAL A 171 -34.84 13.20 -1.37
N PHE A 172 -35.68 12.20 -1.64
CA PHE A 172 -35.60 10.88 -1.03
C PHE A 172 -34.26 10.18 -1.32
N TYR A 173 -33.78 10.21 -2.58
CA TYR A 173 -32.49 9.61 -2.93
C TYR A 173 -31.30 10.34 -2.31
N VAL A 174 -31.38 11.66 -2.11
CA VAL A 174 -30.36 12.42 -1.38
C VAL A 174 -30.30 11.99 0.08
N LEU A 175 -31.45 11.85 0.75
CA LEU A 175 -31.51 11.34 2.13
C LEU A 175 -30.94 9.92 2.23
N LYS A 176 -31.34 9.04 1.32
CA LYS A 176 -30.83 7.67 1.24
C LYS A 176 -29.30 7.66 1.06
N LYS A 177 -28.75 8.63 0.32
CA LYS A 177 -27.31 8.75 0.05
C LYS A 177 -26.58 9.25 1.29
N GLU A 178 -27.13 10.25 1.97
CA GLU A 178 -26.62 10.75 3.26
C GLU A 178 -26.61 9.66 4.34
N TRP A 179 -27.57 8.74 4.30
CA TRP A 179 -27.64 7.61 5.24
C TRP A 179 -26.70 6.45 4.90
N GLY A 180 -26.03 6.50 3.74
CA GLY A 180 -25.21 5.40 3.22
C GLY A 180 -26.02 4.22 2.69
N LEU A 181 -27.31 4.43 2.38
CA LEU A 181 -28.23 3.41 1.89
C LEU A 181 -28.36 3.42 0.35
N THR A 182 -27.87 4.47 -0.31
CA THR A 182 -27.67 4.51 -1.77
C THR A 182 -26.21 4.30 -2.07
N GLY A 183 -25.88 3.08 -2.44
CA GLY A 183 -24.69 2.76 -3.22
C GLY A 183 -25.15 2.13 -4.52
N ASP A 184 -24.46 2.41 -5.62
CA ASP A 184 -24.61 1.69 -6.89
C ASP A 184 -24.38 0.17 -6.75
N LYS A 185 -24.01 -0.30 -5.55
CA LYS A 185 -23.96 -1.69 -5.08
C LYS A 185 -24.26 -1.79 -3.58
N ALA A 186 -25.33 -1.14 -3.10
CA ALA A 186 -25.81 -1.37 -1.74
C ALA A 186 -26.51 -2.74 -1.65
N GLY A 187 -25.72 -3.77 -1.33
CA GLY A 187 -26.20 -4.79 -0.40
C GLY A 187 -27.02 -5.94 -0.95
N GLU A 188 -27.02 -6.21 -2.26
CA GLU A 188 -26.76 -7.62 -2.58
C GLU A 188 -25.27 -7.78 -2.25
N THR A 189 -24.96 -8.12 -0.99
CA THR A 189 -23.88 -9.09 -0.84
C THR A 189 -24.38 -10.24 -1.68
N THR A 190 -24.01 -10.25 -2.96
CA THR A 190 -23.71 -11.50 -3.61
C THR A 190 -22.75 -12.10 -2.61
N VAL A 191 -23.30 -12.92 -1.71
CA VAL A 191 -22.55 -13.82 -0.85
C VAL A 191 -21.80 -14.58 -1.92
N THR A 192 -20.62 -14.06 -2.23
CA THR A 192 -19.88 -14.47 -3.40
C THR A 192 -19.38 -15.76 -2.88
N LYS A 193 -20.15 -16.84 -3.13
CA LYS A 193 -20.09 -18.09 -2.38
C LYS A 193 -18.62 -18.45 -2.33
N MET A 194 -18.01 -18.17 -1.19
CA MET A 194 -16.59 -18.32 -1.07
C MET A 194 -16.44 -19.79 -0.77
N THR A 195 -15.93 -20.53 -1.76
CA THR A 195 -15.63 -21.95 -1.58
C THR A 195 -14.71 -22.07 -0.37
N ILE A 196 -14.88 -23.14 0.43
CA ILE A 196 -14.06 -23.41 1.62
C ILE A 196 -12.55 -23.28 1.31
N ALA A 197 -12.11 -23.79 0.15
CA ALA A 197 -10.72 -23.66 -0.30
C ALA A 197 -10.23 -22.20 -0.45
N LYS A 198 -11.09 -21.31 -0.95
CA LYS A 198 -10.77 -19.86 -1.04
C LYS A 198 -10.73 -19.22 0.34
N ALA A 199 -11.60 -19.63 1.25
CA ALA A 199 -11.60 -19.15 2.63
C ALA A 199 -10.31 -19.55 3.36
N ILE A 200 -9.88 -20.81 3.23
CA ILE A 200 -8.63 -21.32 3.81
C ILE A 200 -7.45 -20.55 3.25
N LYS A 201 -7.38 -20.39 1.93
CA LYS A 201 -6.31 -19.64 1.27
C LYS A 201 -6.24 -18.18 1.76
N LEU A 202 -7.39 -17.51 1.86
CA LEU A 202 -7.45 -16.14 2.37
C LEU A 202 -6.96 -16.04 3.82
N ARG A 203 -7.30 -17.02 4.66
CA ARG A 203 -6.84 -17.11 6.05
C ARG A 203 -5.31 -17.26 6.11
N GLU A 204 -4.75 -18.17 5.32
CA GLU A 204 -3.29 -18.40 5.26
C GLU A 204 -2.54 -17.16 4.76
N GLU A 205 -3.04 -16.49 3.71
CA GLU A 205 -2.48 -15.25 3.20
C GLU A 205 -2.48 -14.15 4.27
N THR A 206 -3.60 -13.96 4.97
CA THR A 206 -3.72 -12.96 6.04
C THR A 206 -2.80 -13.30 7.22
N GLN A 207 -2.69 -14.57 7.61
CA GLN A 207 -1.78 -15.04 8.65
C GLN A 207 -0.32 -14.78 8.31
N ASN A 208 0.06 -15.01 7.04
CA ASN A 208 1.41 -14.76 6.55
C ASN A 208 1.75 -13.26 6.57
N GLU A 209 0.80 -12.40 6.21
CA GLU A 209 0.96 -10.94 6.28
C GLU A 209 1.15 -10.46 7.72
N VAL A 210 0.37 -10.99 8.67
CA VAL A 210 0.53 -10.70 10.11
C VAL A 210 1.90 -11.15 10.60
N SER A 211 2.29 -12.41 10.35
CA SER A 211 3.60 -12.94 10.76
C SER A 211 4.76 -12.13 10.17
N TYR A 212 4.62 -11.69 8.93
CA TYR A 212 5.61 -10.87 8.27
C TYR A 212 5.69 -9.46 8.88
N ALA A 213 4.55 -8.81 9.13
CA ALA A 213 4.50 -7.51 9.78
C ALA A 213 5.15 -7.57 11.18
N GLU A 214 4.87 -8.61 11.97
CA GLU A 214 5.51 -8.84 13.27
C GLU A 214 7.03 -8.98 13.18
N LYS A 215 7.55 -9.73 12.19
CA LYS A 215 9.00 -9.88 11.96
C LYS A 215 9.64 -8.56 11.55
N VAL A 216 8.94 -7.74 10.76
CA VAL A 216 9.46 -6.44 10.32
C VAL A 216 9.48 -5.46 11.47
N ILE A 217 8.47 -5.46 12.34
CA ILE A 217 8.34 -4.60 13.52
C ILE A 217 9.33 -5.05 14.60
N SER A 218 10.61 -4.81 14.36
CA SER A 218 11.65 -4.92 15.38
C SER A 218 11.58 -3.73 16.36
N PRO A 219 11.98 -3.90 17.63
CA PRO A 219 12.02 -2.82 18.61
C PRO A 219 12.80 -1.60 18.12
N ASP A 220 13.84 -1.85 17.34
CA ASP A 220 14.76 -0.83 16.81
C ASP A 220 14.08 0.11 15.81
N ILE A 221 13.06 -0.36 15.07
CA ILE A 221 12.32 0.49 14.10
C ILE A 221 11.57 1.61 14.81
N LYS A 222 11.07 1.38 16.04
CA LYS A 222 10.40 2.42 16.82
C LYS A 222 11.33 3.61 17.10
N GLN A 223 12.61 3.33 17.32
CA GLN A 223 13.61 4.36 17.62
C GLN A 223 14.08 5.08 16.35
N VAL A 224 14.26 4.34 15.26
CA VAL A 224 14.85 4.87 14.02
C VAL A 224 13.84 5.64 13.17
N ALA A 225 12.57 5.21 13.13
CA ALA A 225 11.57 5.79 12.24
C ALA A 225 10.15 5.70 12.85
N PRO A 226 9.79 6.56 13.82
CA PRO A 226 8.54 6.45 14.58
C PRO A 226 7.28 6.57 13.70
N LYS A 227 7.31 7.39 12.64
CA LYS A 227 6.19 7.50 11.68
C LYS A 227 5.97 6.21 10.88
N LEU A 228 7.06 5.57 10.44
CA LEU A 228 7.00 4.30 9.73
C LEU A 228 6.56 3.18 10.68
N ALA A 229 7.07 3.19 11.92
CA ALA A 229 6.65 2.27 12.96
C ALA A 229 5.13 2.36 13.18
N LYS A 230 4.57 3.56 13.38
CA LYS A 230 3.13 3.76 13.55
C LYS A 230 2.32 3.17 12.40
N LEU A 231 2.72 3.46 11.16
CA LEU A 231 2.05 2.94 9.97
C LEU A 231 2.09 1.41 9.87
N LEU A 232 3.22 0.79 10.24
CA LEU A 232 3.34 -0.66 10.32
C LEU A 232 2.47 -1.26 11.43
N PHE A 233 2.35 -0.57 12.58
CA PHE A 233 1.43 -0.97 13.66
C PHE A 233 -0.03 -0.89 13.24
N ASP A 234 -0.45 0.23 12.65
CA ASP A 234 -1.82 0.40 12.15
C ASP A 234 -2.18 -0.70 11.13
N HIS A 235 -1.22 -1.06 10.27
CA HIS A 235 -1.39 -2.14 9.30
C HIS A 235 -1.45 -3.53 9.97
N LEU A 236 -0.60 -3.79 10.98
CA LEU A 236 -0.64 -5.02 11.75
C LEU A 236 -1.99 -5.19 12.47
N GLU A 237 -2.48 -4.13 13.12
CA GLU A 237 -3.78 -4.14 13.80
C GLU A 237 -4.93 -4.41 12.82
N GLU A 238 -4.92 -3.77 11.65
CA GLU A 238 -5.93 -4.00 10.62
C GLU A 238 -5.96 -5.47 10.17
N HIS A 239 -4.80 -6.08 9.91
CA HIS A 239 -4.73 -7.47 9.43
C HIS A 239 -5.01 -8.48 10.55
N SER A 240 -4.59 -8.19 11.77
CA SER A 240 -4.94 -8.99 12.96
C SER A 240 -6.44 -9.00 13.22
N ALA A 241 -7.11 -7.84 13.09
CA ALA A 241 -8.57 -7.75 13.21
C ALA A 241 -9.30 -8.55 12.12
N LYS A 242 -8.83 -8.49 10.87
CA LYS A 242 -9.37 -9.30 9.77
C LYS A 242 -9.19 -10.79 10.02
N LEU A 243 -8.00 -11.21 10.44
CA LEU A 243 -7.71 -12.60 10.76
C LEU A 243 -8.61 -13.11 11.89
N SER A 244 -8.77 -12.33 12.97
CA SER A 244 -9.69 -12.68 14.06
C SER A 244 -11.14 -12.79 13.60
N HIS A 245 -11.58 -11.94 12.66
CA HIS A 245 -12.91 -12.06 12.08
C HIS A 245 -13.06 -13.33 11.25
N ILE A 246 -12.06 -13.67 10.43
CA ILE A 246 -12.03 -14.92 9.66
C ILE A 246 -12.09 -16.13 10.61
N ASP A 247 -11.26 -16.17 11.65
CA ASP A 247 -11.26 -17.26 12.64
C ASP A 247 -12.62 -17.44 13.29
N LYS A 248 -13.29 -16.35 13.71
CA LYS A 248 -14.65 -16.40 14.24
C LYS A 248 -15.66 -17.00 13.26
N VAL A 249 -15.55 -16.66 11.97
CA VAL A 249 -16.42 -17.25 10.94
C VAL A 249 -16.15 -18.75 10.82
N PHE A 250 -14.89 -19.17 10.79
CA PHE A 250 -14.51 -20.59 10.75
C PHE A 250 -15.02 -21.37 11.96
N ASP A 251 -14.96 -20.79 13.16
CA ASP A 251 -15.46 -21.41 14.40
C ASP A 251 -16.98 -21.58 14.40
N THR A 252 -17.72 -20.75 13.65
CA THR A 252 -19.19 -20.83 13.56
C THR A 252 -19.71 -21.79 12.49
N VAL A 253 -18.85 -22.25 11.57
CA VAL A 253 -19.28 -23.13 10.48
C VAL A 253 -19.28 -24.57 10.96
N GLU A 254 -20.48 -25.10 11.22
CA GLU A 254 -20.70 -26.52 11.42
C GLU A 254 -20.71 -27.22 10.05
N ILE A 255 -19.81 -28.20 9.88
CA ILE A 255 -19.78 -29.05 8.69
C ILE A 255 -20.51 -30.34 9.04
N GLU A 256 -21.69 -30.55 8.45
CA GLU A 256 -22.34 -31.87 8.46
C GLU A 256 -21.49 -32.83 7.60
N VAL A 257 -20.94 -33.86 8.24
CA VAL A 257 -20.11 -34.91 7.62
C VAL A 257 -20.97 -36.13 7.31
#